data_AF-A0A3B9J5T2-F1
#
_entry.id   AF-A0A3B9J5T2-F1
#
_cell.length_a   1.000
_cell.length_b   1.000
_cell.length_c   1.000
_cell.angle_alpha   90.00
_cell.angle_beta   90.00
_cell.angle_gamma   90.00
#
_symmetry.space_group_name_H-M   'P 1'
#
loop_
_entity.id
_entity.type
_entity.pdbx_description
1 polymer ?
#
loop_
_entity_poly.entity_id
_entity_poly.type
_entity_poly.pdbx_seq_one_letter_code
_entity_poly.pdbx_strand_id
1 'polypeptide(L)' 'EGAFEELATRAEVAVNGVVGFAGLGVTLAALASGRRLALANKESLIAAGPLVQPLRSTPGAELIPVDSEHSALHQCLRA' A
#
# COMPACT_ATOMS: atom_id res chain seq x y z
N GLU A 1 4.64 19.37 3.68
CA GLU A 1 4.61 18.05 3.00
C GLU A 1 4.80 16.95 4.03
N GLY A 2 4.28 15.74 3.79
CA GLY A 2 4.51 14.56 4.62
C GLY A 2 3.45 14.19 5.67
N ALA A 3 2.39 14.97 5.85
CA ALA A 3 1.37 14.68 6.87
C ALA A 3 0.66 13.32 6.67
N PHE A 4 0.38 12.94 5.41
CA PHE A 4 -0.22 11.64 5.10
C PHE A 4 0.77 10.47 5.28
N GLU A 5 2.05 10.69 4.98
CA GLU A 5 3.11 9.70 5.19
C GLU A 5 3.26 9.39 6.68
N GLU A 6 3.33 10.43 7.53
CA GLU A 6 3.39 10.26 8.98
C GLU A 6 2.16 9.51 9.49
N LEU A 7 0.95 9.94 9.08
CA LEU A 7 -0.30 9.32 9.50
C LEU A 7 -0.37 7.83 9.11
N ALA A 8 0.15 7.46 7.95
CA ALA A 8 0.18 6.08 7.46
C ALA A 8 1.00 5.14 8.36
N THR A 9 1.91 5.68 9.16
CA THR A 9 2.72 4.89 10.11
C THR A 9 2.05 4.69 11.47
N ARG A 10 0.96 5.38 11.77
CA ARG A 10 0.35 5.38 13.11
C ARG A 10 -0.67 4.25 13.31
N ALA A 11 -1.45 3.93 12.29
CA ALA A 11 -2.46 2.87 12.34
C ALA A 11 -1.88 1.50 12.02
N GLU A 12 -2.46 0.42 12.54
CA GLU A 12 -2.08 -0.96 12.18
C GLU A 12 -2.36 -1.24 10.70
N VAL A 13 -3.50 -0.74 10.21
CA VAL A 13 -3.93 -0.79 8.81
C VAL A 13 -4.08 0.63 8.27
N ALA A 14 -3.40 0.94 7.17
CA ALA A 14 -3.57 2.17 6.42
C ALA A 14 -4.33 1.89 5.11
N VAL A 15 -5.38 2.66 4.83
CA VAL A 15 -6.11 2.60 3.54
C VAL A 15 -5.61 3.73 2.66
N ASN A 16 -4.88 3.42 1.60
CA ASN A 16 -4.40 4.43 0.66
C ASN A 16 -5.37 4.58 -0.51
N GLY A 17 -6.26 5.57 -0.38
CA GLY A 17 -7.19 6.04 -1.42
C GLY A 17 -6.81 7.38 -2.04
N VAL A 18 -5.57 7.85 -1.84
CA VAL A 18 -5.08 9.09 -2.49
C VAL A 18 -5.06 8.87 -4.00
N VAL A 19 -5.49 9.84 -4.80
CA VAL A 19 -5.57 9.70 -6.26
C VAL A 19 -4.19 9.91 -6.91
N GLY A 20 -3.87 9.08 -7.89
CA GLY A 20 -2.69 9.26 -8.75
C GLY A 20 -1.35 9.07 -8.02
N PHE A 21 -0.28 9.63 -8.60
CA PHE A 21 1.08 9.46 -8.09
C PHE A 21 1.29 10.04 -6.67
N ALA A 22 0.46 11.00 -6.26
CA ALA A 22 0.53 11.60 -4.93
C ALA A 22 0.36 10.58 -3.78
N GLY A 23 -0.22 9.41 -4.06
CA GLY A 23 -0.34 8.32 -3.10
C GLY A 23 0.95 7.53 -2.84
N LEU A 24 2.01 7.73 -3.63
CA LEU A 24 3.23 6.91 -3.53
C LEU A 24 3.92 7.06 -2.16
N GLY A 25 4.05 8.28 -1.64
CA GLY A 25 4.66 8.51 -0.33
C GLY A 25 3.95 7.73 0.78
N VAL A 26 2.61 7.73 0.77
CA VAL A 26 1.77 6.98 1.71
C VAL A 26 2.03 5.48 1.61
N THR A 27 2.10 4.94 0.38
CA THR A 27 2.42 3.53 0.12
C THR A 27 3.77 3.13 0.68
N LEU A 28 4.81 3.93 0.41
CA LEU A 28 6.17 3.65 0.86
C LEU A 28 6.27 3.76 2.40
N ALA A 29 5.69 4.80 3.00
CA ALA A 29 5.73 5.03 4.45
C ALA A 29 5.01 3.92 5.23
N ALA A 30 3.83 3.48 4.77
CA ALA A 30 3.09 2.40 5.41
C ALA A 30 3.89 1.08 5.41
N LEU A 31 4.38 0.66 4.24
CA LEU A 31 5.11 -0.62 4.13
C LEU A 31 6.48 -0.57 4.80
N ALA A 32 7.21 0.56 4.70
CA ALA A 32 8.50 0.73 5.37
C ALA A 32 8.38 0.70 6.90
N SER A 33 7.24 1.10 7.45
CA SER A 33 6.97 1.05 8.90
C SER A 33 6.35 -0.28 9.37
N GLY A 34 6.32 -1.31 8.50
CA GLY A 34 5.79 -2.62 8.84
C GLY A 34 4.28 -2.63 9.04
N ARG A 35 3.54 -1.70 8.43
CA ARG A 35 2.09 -1.62 8.52
C ARG A 35 1.42 -2.37 7.37
N ARG A 36 0.18 -2.76 7.62
CA ARG A 36 -0.69 -3.36 6.61
C ARG A 36 -1.25 -2.23 5.74
N LEU A 37 -1.02 -2.31 4.45
CA LEU A 37 -1.46 -1.33 3.47
C LEU A 37 -2.61 -1.91 2.65
N ALA A 38 -3.81 -1.40 2.87
CA ALA A 38 -4.95 -1.62 1.99
C ALA A 38 -4.89 -0.61 0.83
N LEU A 39 -4.49 -1.08 -0.36
CA LEU A 39 -4.14 -0.23 -1.49
C LEU A 39 -5.29 -0.14 -2.50
N ALA A 40 -5.95 1.02 -2.56
CA ALA A 40 -6.85 1.39 -3.65
C ALA A 40 -6.12 2.18 -4.76
N ASN A 41 -5.09 2.95 -4.39
CA ASN A 41 -4.23 3.68 -5.32
C ASN A 41 -3.34 2.72 -6.14
N LYS A 42 -3.77 2.35 -7.34
CA LYS A 42 -2.97 1.48 -8.23
C LYS A 42 -1.76 2.19 -8.84
N GLU A 43 -1.80 3.51 -8.99
CA GLU A 43 -0.73 4.29 -9.61
C GLU A 43 0.59 4.17 -8.87
N SER A 44 0.58 3.97 -7.54
CA SER A 44 1.79 3.67 -6.75
C SER A 44 2.54 2.45 -7.27
N LEU A 45 1.83 1.37 -7.63
CA LEU A 45 2.44 0.14 -8.15
C LEU A 45 2.80 0.27 -9.63
N ILE A 46 1.97 0.95 -10.41
CA ILE A 46 2.22 1.16 -11.85
C ILE A 46 3.47 2.01 -12.05
N ALA A 47 3.61 3.10 -11.30
CA ALA A 47 4.72 4.04 -11.46
C ALA A 47 6.01 3.60 -10.75
N ALA A 48 5.89 2.88 -9.63
CA ALA A 48 7.02 2.64 -8.73
C ALA A 48 7.04 1.22 -8.12
N GLY A 49 6.49 0.23 -8.81
CA GLY A 49 6.51 -1.17 -8.39
C GLY A 49 7.86 -1.67 -7.86
N PRO A 50 9.00 -1.41 -8.53
CA PRO A 50 10.32 -1.80 -8.03
C PRO A 50 10.75 -1.15 -6.70
N LEU A 51 10.20 0.03 -6.36
CA LEU A 51 10.44 0.68 -5.06
C LEU A 51 9.56 0.06 -3.96
N VAL A 52 8.34 -0.37 -4.31
CA VAL A 52 7.40 -0.99 -3.37
C VAL A 52 7.77 -2.45 -3.08
N GLN A 53 8.27 -3.18 -4.07
CA GLN A 53 8.58 -4.61 -3.97
C GLN A 53 9.51 -5.00 -2.81
N PRO A 54 10.66 -4.34 -2.57
CA PRO A 54 11.53 -4.69 -1.45
C PRO A 54 10.89 -4.44 -0.08
N LEU A 55 9.96 -3.48 0.03
CA LEU A 55 9.29 -3.15 1.29
C LEU A 55 8.30 -4.22 1.75
N ARG A 56 7.88 -5.13 0.85
CA ARG A 56 7.05 -6.29 1.22
C ARG A 56 7.78 -7.27 2.14
N SER A 57 9.11 -7.18 2.20
CA SER A 57 9.94 -7.99 3.10
C SER A 57 10.11 -7.36 4.48
N THR A 58 9.64 -6.12 4.69
CA THR A 58 9.66 -5.49 6.01
C THR A 58 8.79 -6.29 6.97
N PRO A 59 9.27 -6.66 8.17
CA PRO A 59 8.46 -7.39 9.15
C PRO A 59 7.14 -6.67 9.46
N GLY A 60 6.02 -7.39 9.34
CA GLY A 60 4.66 -6.86 9.56
C GLY A 60 4.04 -6.15 8.35
N ALA A 61 4.83 -5.79 7.33
CA ALA A 61 4.29 -5.17 6.12
C ALA A 61 3.46 -6.16 5.32
N GLU A 62 2.22 -5.77 5.00
CA GLU A 62 1.31 -6.56 4.16
C GLU A 62 0.70 -5.61 3.12
N LEU A 63 0.65 -6.04 1.86
CA LEU A 63 -0.02 -5.30 0.81
C LEU A 63 -1.33 -6.01 0.45
N ILE A 64 -2.46 -5.34 0.66
CA ILE A 64 -3.80 -5.89 0.48
C ILE A 64 -4.49 -5.09 -0.64
N PRO A 65 -4.88 -5.70 -1.77
CA PRO A 65 -5.54 -4.98 -2.85
C PRO A 65 -6.98 -4.61 -2.48
N VAL A 66 -7.33 -3.34 -2.68
CA VAL A 66 -8.71 -2.84 -2.51
C VAL A 66 -9.41 -2.63 -3.85
N ASP A 67 -8.65 -2.35 -4.91
CA ASP A 67 -9.19 -2.26 -6.28
C ASP A 67 -9.94 -3.53 -6.67
N SER A 68 -11.12 -3.42 -7.27
CA SER A 68 -12.13 -4.49 -7.31
C SER A 68 -11.63 -5.78 -7.96
N GLU A 69 -10.97 -5.66 -9.11
CA GLU A 69 -10.48 -6.77 -9.92
C GLU A 69 -9.31 -7.47 -9.21
N HIS A 70 -8.40 -6.68 -8.65
CA HIS A 70 -7.25 -7.19 -7.90
C HIS A 70 -7.69 -7.84 -6.58
N SER A 71 -8.69 -7.26 -5.92
CA SER A 71 -9.31 -7.82 -4.72
C SER A 71 -10.02 -9.13 -5.03
N ALA A 72 -10.76 -9.21 -6.14
CA ALA A 72 -11.39 -10.45 -6.59
C ALA A 72 -10.35 -11.56 -6.86
N LEU A 73 -9.27 -11.24 -7.60
CA LEU A 73 -8.17 -12.19 -7.82
C LEU A 73 -7.53 -12.64 -6.52
N HIS A 74 -7.26 -11.71 -5.60
CA HIS A 74 -6.69 -12.02 -4.29
C HIS A 74 -7.61 -12.93 -3.46
N GLN A 75 -8.93 -12.74 -3.51
CA GLN A 75 -9.89 -13.62 -2.87
C GLN A 75 -9.90 -15.03 -3.51
N CYS A 76 -9.93 -15.11 -4.84
CA CYS A 76 -9.91 -16.39 -5.55
C CYS A 76 -8.63 -17.21 -5.31
N LEU A 77 -7.48 -16.56 -5.12
CA LEU A 77 -6.20 -17.23 -4.86
C LEU A 77 -5.98 -17.58 -3.38
N ARG A 78 -6.80 -17.05 -2.46
CA ARG A 78 -6.74 -17.37 -1.02
C ARG A 78 -7.75 -18.43 -0.58
N ALA A 79 -8.69 -18.80 -1.47
CA ALA A 79 -9.60 -19.94 -1.27
C ALA A 79 -8.85 -21.26 -1.40
#